data_AF-A0A7V5C9X0-F1
#
_entry.id   AF-A0A7V5C9X0-F1
#
_cell.length_a   1.000
_cell.length_b   1.000
_cell.length_c   1.000
_cell.angle_alpha   90.00
_cell.angle_beta   90.00
_cell.angle_gamma   90.00
#
_symmetry.space_group_name_H-M   'P 1'
#
loop_
_entity.id
_entity.type
_entity.pdbx_description
1 polymer ?
#
loop_
_entity_poly.entity_id
_entity_poly.type
_entity_poly.pdbx_seq_one_letter_code
_entity_poly.pdbx_strand_id
1 'polypeptide(L)'
;LVIGSPNSSNSRRLVEVARAKGCAYAQLVDNAGGIDWAALDGIASVGVTAGASAPEVLVDEVVAAFRARFDVTMETVETAQERVEFKVPRVLREDA
;
A
#
# COMPACT_ATOMS: atom_id res chain seq x y z
N LEU A 1 -6.82 2.04 1.56
CA LEU A 1 -5.61 2.83 1.88
C LEU A 1 -4.55 2.56 0.82
N VAL A 2 -3.88 3.60 0.35
CA VAL A 2 -2.74 3.50 -0.57
C VAL A 2 -1.49 3.92 0.17
N ILE A 3 -0.49 3.07 0.22
CA ILE A 3 0.78 3.33 0.90
C ILE A 3 1.78 3.92 -0.09
N GLY A 4 2.37 5.05 0.24
CA GLY A 4 3.39 5.68 -0.58
C GLY A 4 3.69 7.12 -0.19
N SER A 5 4.82 7.63 -0.70
CA SER A 5 5.23 9.02 -0.47
C SER A 5 4.22 10.01 -1.07
N PRO A 6 3.94 11.15 -0.40
CA PRO A 6 3.13 12.24 -0.95
C PRO A 6 3.60 12.76 -2.31
N ASN A 7 4.90 12.63 -2.61
CA ASN A 7 5.49 13.10 -3.86
C ASN A 7 5.46 12.06 -4.99
N SER A 8 4.96 10.86 -4.72
CA SER A 8 4.84 9.79 -5.72
C SER A 8 3.59 9.98 -6.58
N SER A 9 3.76 10.38 -7.85
CA SER A 9 2.65 10.51 -8.80
C SER A 9 1.87 9.20 -8.97
N ASN A 10 2.56 8.05 -9.06
CA ASN A 10 1.91 6.74 -9.16
C ASN A 10 1.03 6.43 -7.93
N SER A 11 1.53 6.71 -6.73
CA SER A 11 0.77 6.46 -5.50
C SER A 11 -0.48 7.36 -5.42
N ARG A 12 -0.36 8.63 -5.80
CA ARG A 12 -1.52 9.55 -5.89
C ARG A 12 -2.53 9.06 -6.92
N ARG A 13 -2.05 8.55 -8.06
CA ARG A 13 -2.92 8.01 -9.12
C ARG A 13 -3.73 6.81 -8.64
N LEU A 14 -3.17 5.92 -7.82
CA LEU A 14 -3.92 4.81 -7.22
C LEU A 14 -5.08 5.31 -6.34
N VAL A 15 -4.88 6.38 -5.56
CA VAL A 15 -5.96 6.99 -4.76
C VAL A 15 -7.06 7.56 -5.66
N GLU A 16 -6.68 8.27 -6.72
CA GLU A 16 -7.63 8.81 -7.70
C GLU A 16 -8.45 7.71 -8.36
N VAL A 17 -7.80 6.61 -8.76
CA VAL A 17 -8.47 5.45 -9.36
C VAL A 17 -9.44 4.80 -8.37
N ALA A 18 -9.04 4.60 -7.11
CA ALA A 18 -9.91 4.04 -6.09
C ALA A 18 -11.19 4.88 -5.92
N ARG A 19 -11.04 6.21 -5.80
CA ARG A 19 -12.19 7.14 -5.70
C ARG A 19 -13.06 7.09 -6.96
N ALA A 20 -12.45 7.14 -8.14
CA ALA A 20 -13.17 7.09 -9.42
C ALA A 20 -13.93 5.77 -9.63
N LYS A 21 -13.50 4.68 -8.99
CA LYS A 21 -14.18 3.36 -9.01
C LYS A 21 -15.22 3.18 -7.91
N GLY A 22 -15.58 4.25 -7.19
CA GLY A 22 -16.67 4.24 -6.21
C GLY A 22 -16.24 3.89 -4.79
N CYS A 23 -14.94 3.88 -4.49
CA CYS A 23 -14.47 3.75 -3.12
C CYS A 23 -14.88 4.99 -2.32
N ALA A 24 -15.72 4.79 -1.29
CA ALA A 24 -16.23 5.88 -0.45
C ALA A 24 -15.13 6.66 0.26
N TYR A 25 -14.06 5.97 0.66
CA TYR A 25 -12.90 6.58 1.29
C TYR A 25 -11.59 5.98 0.76
N ALA A 26 -10.74 6.84 0.21
CA ALA A 26 -9.38 6.48 -0.18
C ALA A 26 -8.41 7.59 0.23
N GLN A 27 -7.31 7.17 0.85
CA GLN A 27 -6.28 8.02 1.43
C GLN A 27 -4.90 7.51 0.99
N LEU A 28 -3.99 8.45 0.73
CA LEU A 28 -2.55 8.18 0.64
C LEU A 28 -1.95 8.28 2.04
N VAL A 29 -1.30 7.22 2.50
CA VAL A 29 -0.59 7.16 3.79
C VAL A 29 0.89 6.90 3.54
N ASP A 30 1.75 7.60 4.27
CA ASP A 30 3.20 7.42 4.21
C ASP A 30 3.67 6.23 5.05
N ASN A 31 3.03 5.99 6.20
CA ASN A 31 3.24 4.87 7.11
C ASN A 31 1.98 4.61 7.94
N ALA A 32 2.05 3.63 8.86
CA ALA A 32 0.94 3.26 9.73
C ALA A 32 0.46 4.38 10.68
N GLY A 33 1.32 5.33 11.03
CA GLY A 33 0.96 6.50 11.84
C GLY A 33 0.08 7.51 11.11
N GLY A 34 0.11 7.52 9.76
CA GLY A 34 -0.70 8.39 8.93
C GLY A 34 -2.16 7.93 8.75
N ILE A 35 -2.56 6.79 9.30
CA ILE A 35 -3.92 6.25 9.15
C ILE A 35 -4.92 7.14 9.91
N ASP A 36 -5.90 7.68 9.19
CA ASP A 36 -7.04 8.38 9.79
C ASP A 36 -8.10 7.38 10.26
N TRP A 37 -8.00 6.95 11.52
CA TRP A 37 -8.92 5.98 12.12
C TRP A 37 -10.36 6.48 12.22
N ALA A 38 -10.56 7.79 12.37
CA ALA A 38 -11.90 8.36 12.47
C ALA A 38 -12.64 8.24 11.13
N ALA A 39 -11.93 8.41 10.02
CA ALA A 39 -12.50 8.21 8.69
C ALA A 39 -12.80 6.74 8.35
N LEU A 40 -12.27 5.79 9.14
CA LEU A 40 -12.52 4.36 8.99
C LEU A 40 -13.63 3.84 9.91
N ASP A 41 -14.23 4.71 10.73
CA ASP A 41 -15.30 4.30 11.64
C ASP A 41 -16.50 3.72 10.87
N GLY A 42 -17.03 2.60 11.37
CA GLY A 42 -18.11 1.85 10.73
C GLY A 42 -17.74 1.08 9.46
N ILE A 43 -16.49 1.14 8.97
CA ILE A 43 -16.04 0.35 7.81
C ILE A 43 -15.71 -1.08 8.24
N ALA A 44 -16.36 -2.07 7.62
CA ALA A 44 -16.11 -3.49 7.88
C ALA A 44 -14.94 -4.08 7.06
N SER A 45 -14.58 -3.46 5.93
CA SER A 45 -13.57 -3.97 5.00
C SER A 45 -12.68 -2.84 4.47
N VAL A 46 -11.37 -2.99 4.61
CA VAL A 46 -10.38 -2.02 4.10
C VAL A 46 -9.47 -2.68 3.08
N GLY A 47 -9.48 -2.18 1.85
CA GLY A 47 -8.48 -2.54 0.85
C GLY A 47 -7.16 -1.82 1.13
N VAL A 48 -6.04 -2.54 1.13
CA VAL A 48 -4.69 -2.00 1.28
C VAL A 48 -3.90 -2.27 0.00
N THR A 49 -3.23 -1.25 -0.52
CA THR A 49 -2.33 -1.38 -1.67
C THR A 49 -1.16 -0.41 -1.48
N ALA A 50 -0.12 -0.55 -2.28
CA ALA A 50 1.09 0.25 -2.18
C ALA A 50 1.53 0.73 -3.57
N GLY A 51 2.10 1.92 -3.65
CA GLY A 51 2.74 2.39 -4.87
C GLY A 51 4.01 1.58 -5.16
N ALA A 52 4.43 1.51 -6.43
CA ALA A 52 5.60 0.74 -6.86
C ALA A 52 6.93 1.07 -6.14
N SER A 53 7.02 2.24 -5.50
CA SER A 53 8.20 2.70 -4.75
C SER A 53 8.10 2.49 -3.24
N ALA A 54 7.02 1.91 -2.73
CA ALA A 54 6.80 1.72 -1.30
C ALA A 54 7.38 0.36 -0.86
N PRO A 55 8.27 0.33 0.14
CA PRO A 55 8.78 -0.91 0.72
C PRO A 55 7.68 -1.79 1.30
N GLU A 56 7.84 -3.11 1.18
CA GLU A 56 6.90 -4.11 1.72
C GLU A 56 6.72 -3.97 3.25
N VAL A 57 7.77 -3.62 3.97
CA VAL A 57 7.72 -3.38 5.42
C VAL A 57 6.66 -2.34 5.82
N LEU A 58 6.39 -1.33 4.99
CA LEU A 58 5.36 -0.33 5.28
C LEU A 58 3.94 -0.92 5.16
N VAL A 59 3.75 -1.90 4.26
CA VAL A 59 2.50 -2.65 4.17
C VAL A 59 2.30 -3.48 5.43
N ASP A 60 3.35 -4.17 5.87
CA ASP A 60 3.32 -4.96 7.10
C ASP A 60 3.03 -4.12 8.34
N GLU A 61 3.62 -2.92 8.43
CA GLU A 61 3.35 -1.96 9.52
C GLU A 61 1.88 -1.53 9.54
N VAL A 62 1.30 -1.21 8.38
CA VAL A 62 -0.12 -0.85 8.28
C VAL A 62 -0.99 -2.02 8.72
N VAL A 63 -0.70 -3.24 8.26
CA VAL A 63 -1.43 -4.45 8.64
C VAL A 63 -1.32 -4.71 10.15
N ALA A 64 -0.12 -4.56 10.72
CA ALA A 64 0.10 -4.70 12.16
C ALA A 64 -0.71 -3.66 12.96
N ALA A 65 -0.80 -2.43 12.47
CA ALA A 65 -1.61 -1.38 13.09
C ALA A 65 -3.12 -1.71 13.09
N PHE A 66 -3.63 -2.38 12.06
CA PHE A 66 -5.00 -2.91 12.07
C PHE A 66 -5.17 -4.06 13.06
N ARG A 67 -4.27 -5.05 13.05
CA ARG A 67 -4.30 -6.19 13.98
C ARG A 67 -4.17 -5.79 15.46
N ALA A 68 -3.50 -4.69 15.74
CA ALA A 68 -3.40 -4.16 17.10
C ALA A 68 -4.71 -3.53 17.63
N ARG A 69 -5.64 -3.18 16.74
CA ARG A 69 -6.90 -2.48 17.07
C ARG A 69 -8.13 -3.35 16.90
N PHE A 70 -8.10 -4.30 15.97
CA PHE A 70 -9.24 -5.10 15.57
C PHE A 70 -8.85 -6.57 15.42
N ASP A 71 -9.85 -7.45 15.49
CA ASP A 71 -9.70 -8.82 15.00
C ASP A 71 -9.80 -8.81 13.47
N VAL A 72 -8.69 -9.11 12.79
CA VAL A 72 -8.53 -8.91 11.35
C VAL A 72 -8.36 -10.24 10.66
N THR A 73 -9.27 -10.53 9.72
CA THR A 73 -9.06 -11.55 8.70
C THR A 73 -8.41 -10.90 7.48
N MET A 74 -7.33 -11.50 6.97
CA MET A 74 -6.60 -10.99 5.80
C MET A 74 -6.84 -11.91 4.61
N GLU A 75 -7.20 -11.31 3.48
CA GLU A 75 -7.30 -11.98 2.19
C GLU A 75 -6.40 -11.25 1.19
N THR A 76 -5.44 -11.98 0.61
CA THR A 76 -4.58 -11.45 -0.45
C THR A 76 -5.23 -11.68 -1.79
N VAL A 77 -5.51 -10.59 -2.51
CA VAL A 77 -6.10 -10.62 -3.85
C VAL A 77 -5.00 -10.44 -4.88
N GLU A 78 -4.68 -11.51 -5.61
CA GLU A 78 -3.74 -11.50 -6.72
C GLU A 78 -4.50 -11.46 -8.05
N THR A 79 -4.30 -10.40 -8.84
CA THR A 79 -4.99 -10.22 -10.13
C THR A 79 -4.08 -10.50 -11.33
N ALA A 80 -2.77 -10.36 -11.17
CA ALA A 80 -1.78 -10.61 -12.20
C ALA A 80 -0.42 -10.98 -11.57
N GLN A 81 0.33 -11.87 -12.23
CA GLN A 81 1.70 -12.21 -11.86
C GLN A 81 2.69 -11.44 -12.73
N GLU A 82 3.55 -10.64 -12.09
CA GLU A 82 4.65 -9.95 -12.74
C GLU A 82 5.96 -10.69 -12.48
N ARG A 83 6.72 -11.00 -13.54
CA ARG A 83 8.00 -11.74 -13.47
C ARG A 83 9.17 -10.97 -14.09
N VAL A 84 9.01 -9.66 -14.25
CA VAL A 84 10.02 -8.80 -14.88
C VAL A 84 11.07 -8.42 -13.84
N GLU A 85 12.33 -8.74 -14.12
CA GLU A 85 13.46 -8.35 -13.28
C GLU A 85 14.50 -7.59 -14.12
N PHE A 86 14.91 -6.42 -13.63
CA PHE A 86 15.97 -5.64 -14.26
C PHE A 86 17.28 -5.88 -13.51
N LYS A 87 18.20 -6.63 -14.15
CA LYS A 87 19.49 -6.94 -13.54
C LYS A 87 20.34 -5.67 -13.38
N VAL A 88 21.00 -5.56 -12.24
CA VAL A 88 21.99 -4.51 -11.99
C VAL A 88 23.11 -4.60 -13.06
N PRO A 89 23.50 -3.48 -13.69
CA PRO A 89 24.62 -3.43 -14.62
C PRO A 89 25.87 -4.06 -14.00
N ARG A 90 26.67 -4.77 -14.81
CA ARG A 90 27.85 -5.49 -14.33
C ARG A 90 28.82 -4.61 -13.53
N VAL A 91 28.90 -3.32 -13.85
CA VAL A 91 29.82 -2.34 -13.23
C VAL A 91 29.42 -1.95 -11.80
N LEU A 92 28.16 -2.21 -11.41
CA LEU A 92 27.58 -1.85 -10.11
C LEU A 92 27.30 -3.09 -9.24
N ARG A 93 27.76 -4.27 -9.66
CA ARG A 93 27.66 -5.47 -8.83
C ARG A 93 28.81 -5.42 -7.83
N GLU A 94 28.50 -5.48 -6.54
CA GLU A 94 29.52 -5.73 -5.53
C GLU A 94 30.09 -7.13 -5.76
N ASP A 95 31.42 -7.25 -5.76
CA ASP A 95 32.08 -8.55 -5.88
C ASP A 95 31.73 -9.38 -4.63
N ALA A 96 31.17 -10.57 -4.85
CA ALA A 96 30.72 -11.49 -3.81
C ALA A 96 31.86 -12.11 -3.00
#